data_AF-A0A842UQZ8-F1
#
_entry.id   AF-A0A842UQZ8-F1
#
_cell.length_a   1.000
_cell.length_b   1.000
_cell.length_c   1.000
_cell.angle_alpha   90.00
_cell.angle_beta   90.00
_cell.angle_gamma   90.00
#
_symmetry.space_group_name_H-M   'P 1'
#
loop_
_entity.id
_entity.type
_entity.pdbx_description
1 polymer ?
#
loop_
_entity_poly.entity_id
_entity_poly.type
_entity_poly.pdbx_seq_one_letter_code
_entity_poly.pdbx_strand_id
1 'polypeptide(L)'
;MGFFNFFKKNNEKEKPDKEEFPKELDETAPKKISEERKKQISAKLLEGSQDVLKKIKSERKNEDEEKIKFKDLEGALTSINDKKFLYVFNNFRANRKDFVIKNFSNMNFKSNSEVIDFLKEQVISFFNGIYMDLKDRLSDLRKKGKDVSFVEFKFLSLPLKIKLLNADFSEKNLGRVMNLISYIDKNLKIIESELEKELKEKEIKKKQKQNKTSKKLLPKSGVSLKSSQSKSNQTKKPANAKLSQLSSKPIQKKVSNDQNTASKPPAKKSSIKNNSS
;
A
#
# COMPACT_ATOMS: atom_id res chain seq x y z
N MET A 1 -32.17 -42.25 9.88
CA MET A 1 -30.93 -42.37 10.67
C MET A 1 -30.25 -41.00 10.62
N GLY A 2 -30.51 -40.09 11.57
CA GLY A 2 -29.89 -40.01 12.91
C GLY A 2 -28.53 -39.30 12.75
N PHE A 3 -28.25 -38.09 13.26
CA PHE A 3 -28.44 -37.58 14.61
C PHE A 3 -28.52 -36.04 14.62
N PHE A 4 -29.63 -35.50 15.13
CA PHE A 4 -29.76 -34.15 15.66
C PHE A 4 -30.09 -34.35 17.14
N ASN A 5 -29.16 -34.03 18.04
CA ASN A 5 -29.41 -33.85 19.49
C ASN A 5 -28.10 -33.50 20.18
N PHE A 6 -27.92 -32.23 20.56
CA PHE A 6 -27.23 -31.87 21.82
C PHE A 6 -27.57 -30.41 22.18
N PHE A 7 -28.74 -30.24 22.78
CA PHE A 7 -29.14 -29.05 23.54
C PHE A 7 -29.17 -29.43 25.02
N LYS A 8 -29.01 -28.42 25.90
CA LYS A 8 -29.06 -28.46 27.38
C LYS A 8 -27.76 -29.00 28.01
N LYS A 9 -27.22 -28.42 29.06
CA LYS A 9 -27.82 -27.70 30.21
C LYS A 9 -26.62 -27.07 30.94
N ASN A 10 -26.75 -25.85 31.45
CA ASN A 10 -26.20 -25.38 32.74
C ASN A 10 -26.42 -23.85 32.82
N ASN A 11 -27.67 -23.49 33.15
CA ASN A 11 -27.99 -22.21 33.77
C ASN A 11 -28.01 -22.49 35.28
N GLU A 12 -26.88 -22.30 35.94
CA GLU A 12 -26.86 -22.14 37.39
C GLU A 12 -27.16 -20.68 37.71
N LYS A 13 -28.29 -20.49 38.37
CA LYS A 13 -28.73 -19.23 38.95
C LYS A 13 -27.94 -19.03 40.25
N GLU A 14 -26.85 -18.28 40.18
CA GLU A 14 -26.29 -17.67 41.40
C GLU A 14 -27.25 -16.57 41.86
N LYS A 15 -27.74 -16.73 43.10
CA LYS A 15 -28.47 -15.68 43.82
C LYS A 15 -27.45 -14.63 44.25
N PRO A 16 -27.67 -13.33 44.04
CA PRO A 16 -26.88 -12.32 44.70
C PRO A 16 -27.34 -12.21 46.16
N ASP A 17 -26.43 -12.51 47.07
CA ASP A 17 -26.60 -12.23 48.50
C ASP A 17 -26.77 -10.72 48.69
N LYS A 18 -27.82 -10.37 49.44
CA LYS A 18 -28.11 -9.00 49.85
C LYS A 18 -27.15 -8.65 50.98
N GLU A 19 -26.00 -8.07 50.64
CA GLU A 19 -25.19 -7.34 51.61
C GLU A 19 -25.92 -6.05 52.01
N GLU A 20 -26.33 -6.02 53.28
CA GLU A 20 -26.84 -4.84 53.95
C GLU A 20 -25.73 -3.79 54.06
N PHE A 21 -25.89 -2.68 53.34
CA PHE A 21 -25.06 -1.51 53.53
C PHE A 21 -25.39 -0.85 54.88
N PRO A 22 -24.42 -0.64 55.79
CA PRO A 22 -24.64 0.19 56.95
C PRO A 22 -24.87 1.64 56.51
N LYS A 23 -25.96 2.20 57.05
CA LYS A 23 -26.33 3.60 56.97
C LYS A 23 -25.27 4.49 57.63
N GLU A 24 -25.14 5.66 57.01
CA GLU A 24 -24.88 6.97 57.64
C GLU A 24 -23.62 7.07 58.51
N LEU A 25 -22.57 7.66 57.91
CA LEU A 25 -21.60 8.45 58.64
C LEU A 25 -21.67 9.88 58.16
N ASP A 26 -22.20 10.71 59.05
CA ASP A 26 -22.29 12.15 58.96
C ASP A 26 -20.92 12.82 58.74
N GLU A 27 -20.94 13.74 57.78
CA GLU A 27 -20.43 15.10 57.83
C GLU A 27 -19.12 15.45 58.58
N THR A 28 -18.25 16.10 57.80
CA THR A 28 -17.48 17.33 58.11
C THR A 28 -16.01 17.24 58.58
N ALA A 29 -15.15 17.68 57.63
CA ALA A 29 -13.80 18.28 57.73
C ALA A 29 -12.55 17.39 57.41
N PRO A 30 -11.47 17.92 56.78
CA PRO A 30 -11.36 19.04 55.83
C PRO A 30 -10.74 18.58 54.48
N LYS A 31 -11.48 18.74 53.37
CA LYS A 31 -11.03 18.37 51.99
C LYS A 31 -9.84 19.18 51.44
N LYS A 32 -9.38 20.23 52.12
CA LYS A 32 -8.34 21.14 51.59
C LYS A 32 -6.88 20.69 51.80
N ILE A 33 -6.60 19.81 52.76
CA ILE A 33 -5.21 19.36 53.04
C ILE A 33 -4.78 18.22 52.09
N SER A 34 -5.73 17.54 51.44
CA SER A 34 -5.43 16.37 50.60
C SER A 34 -4.94 16.71 49.18
N GLU A 35 -5.34 17.85 48.60
CA GLU A 35 -4.96 18.20 47.22
C GLU A 35 -3.57 18.83 47.12
N GLU A 36 -3.17 19.67 48.07
CA GLU A 36 -1.82 20.25 48.08
C GLU A 36 -0.75 19.19 48.31
N ARG A 37 -0.98 18.23 49.23
CA ARG A 37 -0.06 17.10 49.42
C ARG A 37 0.01 16.22 48.19
N LYS A 38 -1.12 15.95 47.50
CA LYS A 38 -1.12 15.21 46.23
C LYS A 38 -0.35 15.95 45.13
N LYS A 39 -0.51 17.27 45.02
CA LYS A 39 0.25 18.10 44.06
C LYS A 39 1.75 18.09 44.35
N GLN A 40 2.16 18.27 45.61
CA GLN A 40 3.58 18.25 46.00
C GLN A 40 4.24 16.88 45.78
N ILE A 41 3.53 15.78 46.06
CA ILE A 41 4.04 14.42 45.80
C ILE A 41 4.18 14.18 44.30
N SER A 42 3.19 14.60 43.50
CA SER A 42 3.26 14.46 42.03
C SER A 42 4.38 15.30 41.40
N ALA A 43 4.65 16.50 41.92
CA ALA A 43 5.73 17.36 41.45
C ALA A 43 7.12 16.77 41.76
N LYS A 44 7.33 16.29 43.00
CA LYS A 44 8.60 15.64 43.40
C LYS A 44 8.86 14.33 42.64
N LEU A 45 7.83 13.55 42.33
CA LEU A 45 7.96 12.35 41.49
C LEU A 45 8.31 12.68 40.04
N LEU A 46 7.78 13.79 39.50
CA LEU A 46 8.11 14.26 38.15
C LEU A 46 9.56 14.76 38.06
N GLU A 47 10.02 15.48 39.09
CA GLU A 47 11.35 16.08 39.15
C GLU A 47 12.45 15.01 39.24
N GLY A 48 12.28 14.01 40.13
CA GLY A 48 13.18 12.86 40.20
C GLY A 48 13.20 12.02 38.93
N SER A 49 12.05 11.90 38.23
CA SER A 49 11.97 11.16 36.96
C SER A 49 12.66 11.88 35.80
N GLN A 50 12.62 13.22 35.78
CA GLN A 50 13.28 14.02 34.75
C GLN A 50 14.80 14.02 34.91
N ASP A 51 15.32 14.04 36.13
CA ASP A 51 16.77 14.00 36.37
C ASP A 51 17.36 12.62 36.07
N VAL A 52 16.64 11.53 36.38
CA VAL A 52 17.01 10.18 35.95
C VAL A 52 16.97 10.07 34.42
N LEU A 53 15.95 10.63 33.76
CA LEU A 53 15.87 10.66 32.28
C LEU A 53 16.97 11.52 31.64
N LYS A 54 17.38 12.63 32.26
CA LYS A 54 18.51 13.45 31.80
C LYS A 54 19.82 12.71 31.98
N LYS A 55 20.03 12.02 33.11
CA LYS A 55 21.24 11.24 33.39
C LYS A 55 21.39 10.05 32.44
N ILE A 56 20.30 9.32 32.16
CA ILE A 56 20.26 8.25 31.14
C ILE A 56 20.49 8.80 29.73
N LYS A 57 19.98 10.00 29.40
CA LYS A 57 20.21 10.64 28.10
C LYS A 57 21.62 11.22 27.94
N SER A 58 22.27 11.64 29.02
CA SER A 58 23.66 12.13 28.98
C SER A 58 24.67 10.98 28.98
N GLU A 59 24.41 9.88 29.68
CA GLU A 59 25.27 8.68 29.63
C GLU A 59 25.29 8.02 28.25
N ARG A 60 24.20 8.13 27.46
CA ARG A 60 24.16 7.64 26.06
C ARG A 60 24.82 8.56 25.03
N LYS A 61 25.32 9.75 25.40
CA LYS A 61 25.87 10.72 24.43
C LYS A 61 27.39 10.73 24.32
N ASN A 62 28.10 9.94 25.12
CA ASN A 62 29.56 10.01 25.24
C ASN A 62 30.32 8.77 24.76
N GLU A 63 29.66 7.85 24.06
CA GLU A 63 30.38 6.88 23.26
C GLU A 63 30.58 7.51 21.88
N ASP A 64 31.84 7.74 21.50
CA ASP A 64 32.23 8.04 20.14
C ASP A 64 31.70 6.91 19.25
N GLU A 65 30.48 7.08 18.72
CA GLU A 65 29.82 6.13 17.84
C GLU A 65 30.64 6.06 16.54
N GLU A 66 31.61 5.13 16.49
CA GLU A 66 32.25 4.70 15.27
C GLU A 66 31.15 4.28 14.29
N LYS A 67 30.87 5.16 13.32
CA LYS A 67 29.86 4.92 12.29
C LYS A 67 30.28 3.69 11.50
N ILE A 68 29.57 2.58 11.67
CA ILE A 68 29.79 1.37 10.90
C ILE A 68 29.30 1.63 9.47
N LYS A 69 30.23 1.94 8.57
CA LYS A 69 29.95 2.04 7.15
C LYS A 69 29.92 0.64 6.54
N PHE A 70 28.73 0.11 6.32
CA PHE A 70 28.55 -1.09 5.50
C PHE A 70 28.77 -0.72 4.04
N LYS A 71 29.67 -1.43 3.35
CA LYS A 71 29.92 -1.24 1.91
C LYS A 71 28.76 -1.75 1.07
N ASP A 72 28.06 -2.77 1.56
CA ASP A 72 27.02 -3.50 0.85
C ASP A 72 25.99 -4.11 1.82
N LEU A 73 24.82 -4.45 1.26
CA LEU A 73 23.73 -5.08 2.01
C LEU A 73 24.15 -6.46 2.57
N GLU A 74 25.00 -7.20 1.84
CA GLU A 74 25.44 -8.52 2.31
C GLU A 74 26.36 -8.42 3.53
N GLY A 75 27.30 -7.46 3.55
CA GLY A 75 28.10 -7.18 4.74
C GLY A 75 27.26 -6.75 5.94
N ALA A 76 26.15 -6.06 5.70
CA ALA A 76 25.20 -5.72 6.76
C ALA A 76 24.43 -6.96 7.26
N LEU A 77 23.99 -7.84 6.37
CA LEU A 77 23.27 -9.06 6.74
C LEU A 77 24.16 -10.06 7.51
N THR A 78 25.44 -10.19 7.16
CA THR A 78 26.37 -11.08 7.89
C THR A 78 26.69 -10.58 9.30
N SER A 79 26.53 -9.29 9.56
CA SER A 79 26.74 -8.69 10.89
C SER A 79 25.55 -8.88 11.85
N ILE A 80 24.39 -9.34 11.35
CA ILE A 80 23.17 -9.52 12.13
C ILE A 80 23.15 -10.91 12.77
N ASN A 81 23.12 -10.96 14.11
CA ASN A 81 23.03 -12.22 14.86
C ASN A 81 21.59 -12.76 15.02
N ASP A 82 20.56 -11.98 14.68
CA ASP A 82 19.17 -12.41 14.80
C ASP A 82 18.76 -13.35 13.66
N LYS A 83 18.91 -14.66 13.92
CA LYS A 83 18.55 -15.73 12.98
C LYS A 83 17.07 -15.71 12.58
N LYS A 84 16.16 -15.35 13.50
CA LYS A 84 14.72 -15.31 13.21
C LYS A 84 14.42 -14.18 12.23
N PHE A 85 14.97 -13.01 12.49
CA PHE A 85 14.88 -11.87 11.58
C PHE A 85 15.45 -12.21 10.20
N LEU A 86 16.68 -12.75 10.14
CA LEU A 86 17.34 -13.09 8.88
C LEU A 86 16.52 -14.07 8.05
N TYR A 87 15.91 -15.07 8.68
CA TYR A 87 15.05 -16.03 7.99
C TYR A 87 13.83 -15.35 7.36
N VAL A 88 13.11 -14.51 8.13
CA VAL A 88 11.93 -13.76 7.66
C VAL A 88 12.33 -12.79 6.54
N PHE A 89 13.42 -12.07 6.73
CA PHE A 89 13.93 -11.09 5.77
C PHE A 89 14.39 -11.75 4.46
N ASN A 90 15.09 -12.89 4.53
CA ASN A 90 15.54 -13.60 3.34
C ASN A 90 14.37 -14.16 2.52
N ASN A 91 13.32 -14.66 3.18
CA ASN A 91 12.07 -15.07 2.52
C ASN A 91 11.38 -13.89 1.80
N PHE A 92 11.38 -12.71 2.41
CA PHE A 92 10.92 -11.49 1.77
C PHE A 92 11.81 -11.11 0.57
N ARG A 93 13.12 -11.08 0.79
CA ARG A 93 14.15 -10.67 -0.19
C ARG A 93 14.16 -11.55 -1.42
N ALA A 94 13.96 -12.87 -1.28
CA ALA A 94 13.90 -13.81 -2.40
C ALA A 94 12.89 -13.37 -3.49
N ASN A 95 11.81 -12.71 -3.09
CA ASN A 95 10.77 -12.25 -4.00
C ASN A 95 11.02 -10.84 -4.56
N ARG A 96 11.88 -10.03 -3.93
CA ARG A 96 11.96 -8.56 -4.12
C ARG A 96 13.35 -7.97 -3.87
N LYS A 97 14.41 -8.60 -4.40
CA LYS A 97 15.81 -8.18 -4.20
C LYS A 97 16.08 -6.71 -4.56
N ASP A 98 15.50 -6.23 -5.66
CA ASP A 98 15.81 -4.91 -6.23
C ASP A 98 15.32 -3.75 -5.35
N PHE A 99 14.22 -3.95 -4.60
CA PHE A 99 13.62 -2.90 -3.76
C PHE A 99 14.54 -2.53 -2.59
N VAL A 100 15.11 -3.52 -1.93
CA VAL A 100 15.96 -3.30 -0.74
C VAL A 100 17.31 -2.72 -1.14
N ILE A 101 17.94 -3.25 -2.19
CA ILE A 101 19.29 -2.86 -2.62
C ILE A 101 19.32 -1.36 -2.94
N LYS A 102 18.32 -0.86 -3.68
CA LYS A 102 18.24 0.55 -4.08
C LYS A 102 18.18 1.52 -2.89
N ASN A 103 17.50 1.14 -1.80
CA ASN A 103 17.32 2.00 -0.64
C ASN A 103 18.49 1.88 0.36
N PHE A 104 19.21 0.76 0.34
CA PHE A 104 20.32 0.51 1.26
C PHE A 104 21.58 1.33 0.89
N SER A 105 21.90 1.49 -0.40
CA SER A 105 23.15 2.11 -0.86
C SER A 105 23.37 3.57 -0.45
N ASN A 106 22.33 4.27 0.03
CA ASN A 106 22.39 5.69 0.37
C ASN A 106 22.38 5.96 1.89
N MET A 107 22.42 4.92 2.72
CA MET A 107 22.24 5.03 4.16
C MET A 107 23.56 4.78 4.92
N ASN A 108 23.81 5.56 5.96
CA ASN A 108 24.89 5.32 6.92
C ASN A 108 24.25 4.89 8.23
N PHE A 109 24.70 3.76 8.78
CA PHE A 109 24.20 3.22 10.04
C PHE A 109 25.24 3.40 11.15
N LYS A 110 24.78 3.67 12.36
CA LYS A 110 25.62 3.78 13.55
C LYS A 110 25.74 2.46 14.29
N SER A 111 24.75 1.57 14.15
CA SER A 111 24.72 0.29 14.83
C SER A 111 23.99 -0.79 14.04
N ASN A 112 24.21 -2.05 14.41
CA ASN A 112 23.48 -3.19 13.83
C ASN A 112 21.97 -3.13 14.13
N SER A 113 21.56 -2.51 15.24
CA SER A 113 20.13 -2.34 15.54
C SER A 113 19.46 -1.39 14.56
N GLU A 114 20.14 -0.31 14.17
CA GLU A 114 19.62 0.63 13.15
C GLU A 114 19.47 -0.04 11.79
N VAL A 115 20.39 -0.95 11.42
CA VAL A 115 20.27 -1.76 10.21
C VAL A 115 19.01 -2.63 10.27
N ILE A 116 18.80 -3.35 11.38
CA ILE A 116 17.62 -4.22 11.54
C ILE A 116 16.33 -3.40 11.45
N ASP A 117 16.26 -2.26 12.15
CA ASP A 117 15.07 -1.41 12.15
C ASP A 117 14.80 -0.83 10.76
N PHE A 118 15.84 -0.38 10.06
CA PHE A 118 15.73 0.06 8.67
C PHE A 118 15.19 -1.06 7.77
N LEU A 119 15.75 -2.27 7.86
CA LEU A 119 15.31 -3.40 7.03
C LEU A 119 13.86 -3.80 7.35
N LYS A 120 13.45 -3.78 8.62
CA LYS A 120 12.05 -3.97 9.01
C LYS A 120 11.16 -2.89 8.38
N GLU A 121 11.58 -1.63 8.47
CA GLU A 121 10.84 -0.51 7.88
C GLU A 121 10.70 -0.67 6.36
N GLN A 122 11.73 -1.14 5.66
CA GLN A 122 11.64 -1.43 4.22
C GLN A 122 10.57 -2.49 3.91
N VAL A 123 10.51 -3.57 4.71
CA VAL A 123 9.50 -4.62 4.55
C VAL A 123 8.09 -4.07 4.81
N ILE A 124 7.91 -3.30 5.88
CA ILE A 124 6.61 -2.71 6.23
C ILE A 124 6.18 -1.66 5.18
N SER A 125 7.10 -0.81 4.74
CA SER A 125 6.86 0.19 3.70
C SER A 125 6.42 -0.47 2.39
N PHE A 126 7.05 -1.60 2.02
CA PHE A 126 6.64 -2.36 0.85
C PHE A 126 5.19 -2.85 0.97
N PHE A 127 4.81 -3.44 2.11
CA PHE A 127 3.44 -3.90 2.32
C PHE A 127 2.42 -2.77 2.35
N ASN A 128 2.79 -1.62 2.91
CA ASN A 128 1.96 -0.41 2.84
C ASN A 128 1.80 0.08 1.40
N GLY A 129 2.84 0.01 0.58
CA GLY A 129 2.77 0.32 -0.85
C GLY A 129 1.77 -0.58 -1.58
N ILE A 130 1.83 -1.89 -1.36
CA ILE A 130 0.86 -2.84 -1.92
C ILE A 130 -0.55 -2.55 -1.41
N TYR A 131 -0.70 -2.27 -0.11
CA TYR A 131 -1.99 -1.94 0.47
C TYR A 131 -2.64 -0.74 -0.25
N MET A 132 -1.87 0.30 -0.57
CA MET A 132 -2.37 1.46 -1.32
C MET A 132 -2.74 1.10 -2.76
N ASP A 133 -1.92 0.33 -3.48
CA ASP A 133 -2.25 -0.15 -4.84
C ASP A 133 -3.57 -0.94 -4.87
N LEU A 134 -3.73 -1.90 -3.95
CA LEU A 134 -4.95 -2.70 -3.84
C LEU A 134 -6.17 -1.81 -3.49
N LYS A 135 -5.97 -0.79 -2.66
CA LYS A 135 -7.02 0.19 -2.31
C LYS A 135 -7.50 0.94 -3.55
N ASP A 136 -6.56 1.43 -4.36
CA ASP A 136 -6.86 2.22 -5.55
C ASP A 136 -7.60 1.38 -6.58
N ARG A 137 -7.12 0.15 -6.84
CA ARG A 137 -7.79 -0.80 -7.73
C ARG A 137 -9.20 -1.17 -7.27
N LEU A 138 -9.38 -1.42 -5.97
CA LEU A 138 -10.70 -1.70 -5.39
C LEU A 138 -11.63 -0.50 -5.51
N SER A 139 -11.12 0.71 -5.29
CA SER A 139 -11.88 1.95 -5.49
C SER A 139 -12.31 2.12 -6.95
N ASP A 140 -11.43 1.80 -7.90
CA ASP A 140 -11.72 1.97 -9.32
C ASP A 140 -12.76 0.96 -9.83
N LEU A 141 -12.70 -0.28 -9.36
CA LEU A 141 -13.75 -1.27 -9.64
C LEU A 141 -15.11 -0.82 -9.08
N ARG A 142 -15.15 -0.26 -7.87
CA ARG A 142 -16.38 0.28 -7.28
C ARG A 142 -16.95 1.43 -8.10
N LYS A 143 -16.11 2.39 -8.52
CA LYS A 143 -16.52 3.50 -9.40
C LYS A 143 -17.11 3.01 -10.73
N LYS A 144 -16.64 1.86 -11.22
CA LYS A 144 -17.14 1.21 -12.43
C LYS A 144 -18.40 0.34 -12.19
N GLY A 145 -18.93 0.35 -10.96
CA GLY A 145 -20.16 -0.36 -10.58
C GLY A 145 -19.98 -1.87 -10.42
N LYS A 146 -18.74 -2.36 -10.21
CA LYS A 146 -18.49 -3.77 -9.92
C LYS A 146 -18.72 -4.07 -8.44
N ASP A 147 -19.36 -5.20 -8.18
CA ASP A 147 -19.49 -5.70 -6.82
C ASP A 147 -18.14 -6.26 -6.34
N VAL A 148 -17.59 -5.61 -5.32
CA VAL A 148 -16.31 -5.95 -4.69
C VAL A 148 -16.48 -6.27 -3.21
N SER A 149 -17.72 -6.40 -2.72
CA SER A 149 -18.05 -6.48 -1.29
C SER A 149 -17.30 -7.61 -0.59
N PHE A 150 -17.20 -8.76 -1.25
CA PHE A 150 -16.49 -9.93 -0.74
C PHE A 150 -14.97 -9.70 -0.58
N VAL A 151 -14.35 -9.03 -1.54
CA VAL A 151 -12.92 -8.70 -1.51
C VAL A 151 -12.64 -7.60 -0.49
N GLU A 152 -13.54 -6.62 -0.40
CA GLU A 152 -13.46 -5.50 0.53
C GLU A 152 -13.40 -5.96 1.98
N PHE A 153 -14.23 -6.93 2.37
CA PHE A 153 -14.21 -7.47 3.73
C PHE A 153 -12.83 -8.02 4.12
N LYS A 154 -12.17 -8.74 3.20
CA LYS A 154 -10.83 -9.27 3.43
C LYS A 154 -9.78 -8.14 3.43
N PHE A 155 -9.92 -7.17 2.53
CA PHE A 155 -9.06 -6.00 2.44
C PHE A 155 -9.02 -5.18 3.73
N LEU A 156 -10.16 -5.00 4.42
CA LEU A 156 -10.23 -4.28 5.69
C LEU A 156 -9.36 -4.90 6.81
N SER A 157 -9.06 -6.20 6.73
CA SER A 157 -8.19 -6.86 7.70
C SER A 157 -6.69 -6.66 7.45
N LEU A 158 -6.30 -6.18 6.26
CA LEU A 158 -4.90 -6.09 5.85
C LEU A 158 -4.07 -5.11 6.70
N PRO A 159 -4.53 -3.88 7.01
CA PRO A 159 -3.79 -2.96 7.87
C PRO A 159 -3.47 -3.53 9.25
N LEU A 160 -4.41 -4.27 9.85
CA LEU A 160 -4.21 -4.90 11.14
C LEU A 160 -3.11 -5.97 11.07
N LYS A 161 -3.09 -6.78 10.01
CA LYS A 161 -2.06 -7.81 9.84
C LYS A 161 -0.67 -7.22 9.59
N ILE A 162 -0.57 -6.12 8.86
CA ILE A 162 0.69 -5.38 8.68
C ILE A 162 1.18 -4.83 10.01
N LYS A 163 0.29 -4.28 10.85
CA LYS A 163 0.64 -3.82 12.20
C LYS A 163 1.15 -4.96 13.10
N LEU A 164 0.51 -6.13 13.05
CA LEU A 164 0.96 -7.31 13.79
C LEU A 164 2.33 -7.82 13.31
N LEU A 165 2.57 -7.76 11.99
CA LEU A 165 3.89 -8.06 11.44
C LEU A 165 4.95 -7.07 11.95
N ASN A 166 4.63 -5.78 12.04
CA ASN A 166 5.57 -4.78 12.57
C ASN A 166 5.92 -5.02 14.05
N ALA A 167 4.93 -5.47 14.84
CA ALA A 167 5.11 -5.68 16.28
C ALA A 167 5.98 -6.91 16.61
N ASP A 168 5.78 -8.03 15.92
CA ASP A 168 6.39 -9.33 16.27
C ASP A 168 7.42 -9.82 15.24
N PHE A 169 7.39 -9.27 14.01
CA PHE A 169 8.27 -9.63 12.89
C PHE A 169 8.54 -11.13 12.73
N SER A 170 7.49 -11.95 12.88
CA SER A 170 7.57 -13.40 12.78
C SER A 170 7.17 -13.93 11.40
N GLU A 171 7.71 -15.08 11.03
CA GLU A 171 7.40 -15.77 9.77
C GLU A 171 5.90 -16.02 9.61
N LYS A 172 5.24 -16.45 10.69
CA LYS A 172 3.79 -16.69 10.70
C LYS A 172 3.02 -15.42 10.33
N ASN A 173 3.41 -14.26 10.86
CA ASN A 173 2.76 -12.99 10.53
C ASN A 173 3.11 -12.53 9.11
N LEU A 174 4.34 -12.76 8.64
CA LEU A 174 4.73 -12.47 7.26
C LEU A 174 3.89 -13.29 6.28
N GLY A 175 3.77 -14.60 6.51
CA GLY A 175 2.95 -15.50 5.68
C GLY A 175 1.47 -15.11 5.67
N ARG A 176 0.92 -14.68 6.82
CA ARG A 176 -0.45 -14.18 6.91
C ARG A 176 -0.70 -12.93 6.05
N VAL A 177 0.27 -12.01 6.00
CA VAL A 177 0.19 -10.80 5.17
C VAL A 177 0.31 -11.16 3.70
N MET A 178 1.33 -11.94 3.33
CA MET A 178 1.57 -12.39 1.94
C MET A 178 0.38 -13.16 1.36
N ASN A 179 -0.18 -14.11 2.12
CA ASN A 179 -1.32 -14.91 1.69
C ASN A 179 -2.57 -14.05 1.50
N LEU A 180 -2.80 -13.09 2.40
CA LEU A 180 -3.95 -12.19 2.29
C LEU A 180 -3.82 -11.26 1.06
N ILE A 181 -2.63 -10.70 0.84
CA ILE A 181 -2.34 -9.87 -0.34
C ILE A 181 -2.56 -10.68 -1.63
N SER A 182 -1.97 -11.88 -1.70
CA SER A 182 -2.10 -12.76 -2.88
C SER A 182 -3.56 -13.12 -3.15
N TYR A 183 -4.33 -13.39 -2.09
CA TYR A 183 -5.75 -13.64 -2.22
C TYR A 183 -6.51 -12.43 -2.78
N ILE A 184 -6.31 -11.24 -2.22
CA ILE A 184 -6.99 -10.01 -2.66
C ILE A 184 -6.61 -9.71 -4.13
N ASP A 185 -5.31 -9.73 -4.45
CA ASP A 185 -4.81 -9.45 -5.80
C ASP A 185 -5.40 -10.38 -6.86
N LYS A 186 -5.47 -11.69 -6.57
CA LYS A 186 -6.08 -12.67 -7.47
C LYS A 186 -7.55 -12.38 -7.73
N ASN A 187 -8.33 -12.07 -6.68
CA ASN A 187 -9.75 -11.78 -6.84
C ASN A 187 -9.97 -10.46 -7.60
N LEU A 188 -9.18 -9.42 -7.33
CA LEU A 188 -9.26 -8.17 -8.09
C LEU A 188 -8.95 -8.40 -9.59
N LYS A 189 -7.92 -9.19 -9.91
CA LYS A 189 -7.59 -9.54 -11.31
C LYS A 189 -8.72 -10.25 -12.04
N ILE A 190 -9.44 -11.13 -11.36
CA ILE A 190 -10.60 -11.83 -11.95
C ILE A 190 -11.68 -10.80 -12.33
N ILE A 191 -12.04 -9.93 -11.38
CA ILE A 191 -13.08 -8.89 -11.60
C ILE A 191 -12.64 -7.90 -12.68
N GLU A 192 -11.36 -7.49 -12.70
CA GLU A 192 -10.78 -6.64 -13.73
C GLU A 192 -10.87 -7.30 -15.12
N SER A 193 -10.54 -8.59 -15.22
CA SER A 193 -10.63 -9.34 -16.47
C SER A 193 -12.08 -9.45 -16.98
N GLU A 194 -13.03 -9.69 -16.09
CA GLU A 194 -14.46 -9.74 -16.43
C GLU A 194 -14.98 -8.39 -16.94
N LEU A 195 -14.60 -7.30 -16.25
CA LEU A 195 -14.91 -5.94 -16.69
C LEU A 195 -14.36 -5.67 -18.09
N GLU A 196 -13.11 -6.04 -18.37
CA GLU A 196 -12.51 -5.84 -19.69
C GLU A 196 -13.24 -6.60 -20.80
N LYS A 197 -13.68 -7.84 -20.53
CA LYS A 197 -14.47 -8.64 -21.48
C LYS A 197 -15.80 -7.95 -21.78
N GLU A 198 -16.51 -7.49 -20.77
CA GLU A 198 -17.77 -6.77 -20.95
C GLU A 198 -17.63 -5.48 -21.76
N LEU A 199 -16.54 -4.73 -21.54
CA LEU A 199 -16.26 -3.51 -22.30
C LEU A 199 -16.01 -3.81 -23.78
N LYS A 200 -15.20 -4.85 -24.07
CA LYS A 200 -14.94 -5.31 -25.45
C LYS A 200 -16.23 -5.76 -26.16
N GLU A 201 -17.09 -6.50 -25.46
CA GLU A 201 -18.38 -6.92 -26.03
C GLU A 201 -19.30 -5.73 -26.32
N LYS A 202 -19.36 -4.73 -25.43
CA LYS A 202 -20.14 -3.51 -25.63
C LYS A 202 -19.65 -2.73 -26.85
N GLU A 203 -18.34 -2.64 -27.07
CA GLU A 203 -17.78 -1.99 -28.26
C GLU A 203 -18.11 -2.73 -29.56
N ILE A 204 -18.02 -4.06 -29.57
CA ILE A 204 -18.39 -4.87 -30.73
C ILE A 204 -19.88 -4.65 -31.08
N LYS A 205 -20.76 -4.69 -30.07
CA LYS A 205 -22.21 -4.42 -30.25
C LYS A 205 -22.47 -3.01 -30.78
N LYS A 206 -21.73 -2.00 -30.33
CA LYS A 206 -21.84 -0.61 -30.85
C LYS A 206 -21.42 -0.52 -32.32
N LYS A 207 -20.28 -1.12 -32.70
CA LYS A 207 -19.80 -1.15 -34.10
C LYS A 207 -20.78 -1.86 -35.04
N GLN A 208 -21.38 -2.97 -34.60
CA GLN A 208 -22.39 -3.67 -35.39
C GLN A 208 -23.68 -2.84 -35.59
N LYS A 209 -24.11 -2.08 -34.57
CA LYS A 209 -25.26 -1.18 -34.69
C LYS A 209 -24.99 -0.03 -35.67
N GLN A 210 -23.80 0.58 -35.62
CA GLN A 210 -23.42 1.62 -36.57
C GLN A 210 -23.46 1.12 -38.02
N ASN A 211 -22.87 -0.04 -38.32
CA ASN A 211 -22.86 -0.62 -39.68
C ASN A 211 -24.26 -0.96 -40.22
N LYS A 212 -25.23 -1.31 -39.37
CA LYS A 212 -26.63 -1.53 -39.78
C LYS A 212 -27.36 -0.22 -40.12
N THR A 213 -26.99 0.87 -39.45
CA THR A 213 -27.64 2.18 -39.63
C THR A 213 -27.15 2.85 -40.92
N SER A 214 -25.86 2.71 -41.26
CA SER A 214 -25.31 3.20 -42.55
C SER A 214 -25.84 2.43 -43.77
N LYS A 215 -26.17 1.14 -43.63
CA LYS A 215 -26.78 0.36 -44.72
C LYS A 215 -28.25 0.72 -45.02
N LYS A 216 -28.97 1.31 -44.05
CA LYS A 216 -30.38 1.69 -44.20
C LYS A 216 -30.57 3.09 -44.82
N LEU A 217 -29.49 3.86 -44.96
CA LEU A 217 -29.48 5.22 -45.52
C LEU A 217 -28.98 5.28 -46.97
N LEU A 218 -28.83 4.14 -47.65
CA LEU A 218 -28.70 4.16 -49.11
C LEU A 218 -30.06 4.57 -49.70
N PRO A 219 -30.18 5.76 -50.32
CA PRO A 219 -31.43 6.12 -50.98
C PRO A 219 -31.70 5.05 -52.02
N LYS A 220 -32.91 4.49 -51.99
CA LYS A 220 -33.48 3.80 -53.15
C LYS A 220 -33.68 4.86 -54.23
N SER A 221 -32.60 5.26 -54.90
CA SER A 221 -32.69 6.02 -56.14
C SER A 221 -33.20 5.05 -57.20
N GLY A 222 -34.50 4.80 -57.16
CA GLY A 222 -35.29 4.32 -58.30
C GLY A 222 -35.47 5.45 -59.32
N VAL A 223 -34.39 6.16 -59.65
CA VAL A 223 -34.36 7.01 -60.83
C VAL A 223 -33.79 6.13 -61.94
N SER A 224 -34.73 5.51 -62.65
CA SER A 224 -34.52 4.97 -63.99
C SER A 224 -34.02 6.10 -64.89
N LEU A 225 -32.70 6.23 -65.01
CA LEU A 225 -32.07 6.98 -66.10
C LEU A 225 -31.97 6.05 -67.29
N LYS A 226 -32.88 6.31 -68.24
CA LYS A 226 -32.90 5.74 -69.59
C LYS A 226 -31.50 5.72 -70.18
N SER A 227 -31.18 4.55 -70.70
CA SER A 227 -30.07 4.21 -71.59
C SER A 227 -29.76 5.28 -72.64
N SER A 228 -28.51 5.70 -72.71
CA SER A 228 -27.86 6.09 -73.95
C SER A 228 -26.63 5.20 -74.15
N GLN A 229 -26.78 4.23 -75.05
CA GLN A 229 -25.72 3.39 -75.57
C GLN A 229 -24.69 4.25 -76.31
N SER A 230 -23.42 4.11 -75.96
CA SER A 230 -22.32 4.39 -76.87
C SER A 230 -21.31 3.25 -76.76
N LYS A 231 -21.30 2.42 -77.81
CA LYS A 231 -20.30 1.38 -78.07
C LYS A 231 -18.94 2.04 -78.28
N SER A 232 -17.89 1.53 -77.64
CA SER A 232 -16.59 1.38 -78.31
C SER A 232 -15.78 0.29 -77.62
N ASN A 233 -15.54 -0.78 -78.38
CA ASN A 233 -14.51 -1.78 -78.14
C ASN A 233 -13.13 -1.12 -77.99
N GLN A 234 -12.31 -1.58 -77.06
CA GLN A 234 -10.95 -2.02 -77.39
C GLN A 234 -10.30 -2.82 -76.25
N THR A 235 -9.94 -4.03 -76.62
CA THR A 235 -9.00 -4.97 -76.01
C THR A 235 -7.59 -4.37 -75.88
N LYS A 236 -6.92 -4.60 -74.75
CA LYS A 236 -5.51 -5.07 -74.69
C LYS A 236 -5.08 -5.50 -73.28
N LYS A 237 -4.19 -6.49 -73.32
CA LYS A 237 -3.61 -7.41 -72.32
C LYS A 237 -3.02 -6.82 -71.03
N PRO A 238 -2.73 -7.69 -70.03
CA PRO A 238 -2.28 -7.30 -68.69
C PRO A 238 -0.75 -7.10 -68.63
N ALA A 239 -0.32 -6.11 -67.84
CA ALA A 239 1.07 -5.93 -67.48
C ALA A 239 1.24 -6.16 -65.98
N ASN A 240 2.09 -7.15 -65.68
CA ASN A 240 2.75 -7.41 -64.41
C ASN A 240 3.26 -6.12 -63.76
N ALA A 241 2.93 -5.90 -62.49
CA ALA A 241 3.72 -5.04 -61.61
C ALA A 241 3.74 -5.63 -60.20
N LYS A 242 4.82 -6.37 -59.93
CA LYS A 242 5.37 -6.60 -58.59
C LYS A 242 5.45 -5.25 -57.88
N LEU A 243 4.76 -5.09 -56.76
CA LEU A 243 5.02 -4.00 -55.81
C LEU A 243 5.51 -4.58 -54.48
N SER A 244 6.84 -4.62 -54.42
CA SER A 244 7.73 -4.49 -53.28
C SER A 244 7.11 -4.39 -51.87
N GLN A 245 7.40 -5.43 -51.07
CA GLN A 245 8.16 -5.34 -49.82
C GLN A 245 8.11 -3.99 -49.07
N LEU A 246 7.21 -3.89 -48.10
CA LEU A 246 7.31 -2.94 -46.99
C LEU A 246 8.36 -3.46 -46.01
N SER A 247 9.58 -2.94 -46.18
CA SER A 247 10.67 -3.11 -45.23
C SER A 247 10.39 -2.33 -43.94
N SER A 248 10.57 -3.05 -42.85
CA SER A 248 10.67 -2.57 -41.47
C SER A 248 11.69 -1.44 -41.35
N LYS A 249 11.23 -0.24 -40.99
CA LYS A 249 12.09 0.80 -40.39
C LYS A 249 12.03 0.68 -38.86
N PRO A 250 13.17 0.63 -38.15
CA PRO A 250 13.20 0.67 -36.70
C PRO A 250 12.92 2.11 -36.23
N ILE A 251 11.98 2.24 -35.29
CA ILE A 251 11.72 3.48 -34.57
C ILE A 251 12.91 3.71 -33.63
N GLN A 252 13.86 4.56 -34.06
CA GLN A 252 14.84 5.15 -33.15
C GLN A 252 14.11 6.16 -32.26
N LYS A 253 13.86 5.77 -31.01
CA LYS A 253 13.44 6.71 -29.96
C LYS A 253 14.63 7.63 -29.66
N LYS A 254 14.50 8.89 -30.09
CA LYS A 254 15.34 10.00 -29.63
C LYS A 254 15.25 10.08 -28.10
N VAL A 255 16.41 9.90 -27.46
CA VAL A 255 16.68 10.32 -26.09
C VAL A 255 16.71 11.85 -26.10
N SER A 256 15.71 12.49 -25.51
CA SER A 256 15.78 13.90 -25.12
C SER A 256 16.38 13.94 -23.72
N ASN A 257 17.60 14.48 -23.66
CA ASN A 257 18.31 14.87 -22.46
C ASN A 257 17.74 16.22 -22.02
N ASP A 258 16.79 16.23 -21.09
CA ASP A 258 16.43 17.45 -20.35
C ASP A 258 17.28 17.51 -19.09
N GLN A 259 18.42 18.18 -19.24
CA GLN A 259 19.17 18.79 -18.15
C GLN A 259 18.46 20.09 -17.71
N ASN A 260 18.65 20.43 -16.44
CA ASN A 260 18.35 21.71 -15.78
C ASN A 260 16.91 21.96 -15.30
N THR A 261 16.73 21.97 -13.97
CA THR A 261 16.89 23.21 -13.20
C THR A 261 16.84 22.92 -11.70
N ALA A 262 17.98 23.11 -11.04
CA ALA A 262 18.09 23.15 -9.60
C ALA A 262 17.38 24.41 -9.07
N SER A 263 16.24 24.23 -8.39
CA SER A 263 15.59 25.28 -7.62
C SER A 263 16.27 25.37 -6.25
N LYS A 264 17.17 26.36 -6.15
CA LYS A 264 17.85 26.81 -4.94
C LYS A 264 16.79 27.36 -3.96
N PRO A 265 16.67 26.86 -2.70
CA PRO A 265 15.78 27.47 -1.72
C PRO A 265 16.40 28.78 -1.19
N PRO A 266 15.57 29.81 -0.91
CA PRO A 266 16.05 31.10 -0.43
C PRO A 266 16.58 31.00 1.01
N ALA A 267 17.72 31.65 1.24
CA ALA A 267 18.35 31.80 2.53
C ALA A 267 17.44 32.58 3.51
N LYS A 268 17.07 31.94 4.62
CA LYS A 268 16.45 32.63 5.76
C LYS A 268 17.53 33.46 6.46
N LYS A 269 17.45 34.79 6.36
CA LYS A 269 18.12 35.72 7.27
C LYS A 269 17.44 35.62 8.64
N SER A 270 18.09 34.99 9.61
CA SER A 270 17.73 35.13 11.03
C SER A 270 18.52 36.31 11.62
N SER A 271 17.85 37.43 11.80
CA SER A 271 18.32 38.53 12.65
C SER A 271 18.12 38.15 14.12
N ILE A 272 19.20 37.80 14.82
CA ILE A 272 19.20 37.71 16.28
C ILE A 272 19.61 39.10 16.79
N LYS A 273 18.67 39.79 17.44
CA LYS A 273 18.97 40.94 18.29
C LYS A 273 19.44 40.41 19.64
N ASN A 274 20.67 40.72 20.01
CA ASN A 274 21.15 40.62 21.37
C ASN A 274 20.51 41.75 22.18
N ASN A 275 19.72 41.41 23.20
CA ASN A 275 19.43 42.33 24.29
C ASN A 275 20.08 41.73 25.55
N SER A 276 21.14 42.40 25.99
CA SER A 276 21.73 42.29 27.31
C SER A 276 20.92 43.16 28.28
N SER A 277 20.44 42.56 29.37
CA SER A 277 20.12 43.20 30.64
C SER A 277 20.30 42.15 31.73
#